data_AF-A0A812UI99-F1
#
_entry.id   AF-A0A812UI99-F1
#
_cell.length_a   1.000
_cell.length_b   1.000
_cell.length_c   1.000
_cell.angle_alpha   90.00
_cell.angle_beta   90.00
_cell.angle_gamma   90.00
#
_symmetry.space_group_name_H-M   'P 1'
#
loop_
_entity.id
_entity.type
_entity.pdbx_description
1 polymer ?
#
loop_
_entity_poly.entity_id
_entity_poly.type
_entity_poly.pdbx_seq_one_letter_code
_entity_poly.pdbx_strand_id
1 'polypeptide(L)'
;MIDTCRYDVSNCPEFFDPGSTCEVSCREPFYIGTGAALATCPSDNTDPEKQIEFPADLVCTKACPEPDPVPAGYEKVNGEWPCAAGYLGSAIAECFVDSMFSSSTRTVVCVVSSSVTSYTNHRMAVPT
;
A
#
# COMPACT_ATOMS: atom_id res chain seq x y z
N MET A 1 -8.60 8.55 -11.30
CA MET A 1 -8.91 7.16 -10.93
C MET A 1 -8.50 7.00 -9.49
N ILE A 2 -9.42 6.56 -8.62
CA ILE A 2 -9.15 6.35 -7.20
C ILE A 2 -8.19 5.16 -7.06
N ASP A 3 -7.13 5.32 -6.26
CA ASP A 3 -6.26 4.21 -5.89
C ASP A 3 -6.99 3.33 -4.85
N THR A 4 -7.69 2.32 -5.34
CA THR A 4 -8.46 1.38 -4.51
C THR A 4 -7.58 0.44 -3.72
N CYS A 5 -6.26 0.43 -3.93
CA CYS A 5 -5.31 -0.27 -3.08
C CYS A 5 -4.80 0.58 -1.93
N ARG A 6 -4.90 1.91 -2.04
CA ARG A 6 -4.61 2.84 -0.95
C ARG A 6 -5.82 3.12 -0.06
N TYR A 7 -6.99 3.30 -0.67
CA TYR A 7 -8.21 3.67 0.03
C TYR A 7 -9.24 2.54 -0.01
N ASP A 8 -9.86 2.28 1.13
CA ASP A 8 -11.09 1.50 1.19
C ASP A 8 -12.27 2.40 0.87
N VAL A 9 -12.96 2.07 -0.22
CA VAL A 9 -14.15 2.76 -0.73
C VAL A 9 -15.34 1.80 -0.82
N SER A 10 -15.30 0.66 -0.10
CA SER A 10 -16.34 -0.36 -0.14
C SER A 10 -17.71 0.14 0.32
N ASN A 11 -17.74 1.20 1.14
CA ASN A 11 -18.96 1.87 1.60
C ASN A 11 -19.44 2.99 0.66
N CYS A 12 -18.75 3.22 -0.46
CA CYS A 12 -19.11 4.24 -1.44
C CYS A 12 -20.00 3.65 -2.55
N PRO A 13 -20.99 4.41 -3.04
CA PRO A 13 -21.76 4.01 -4.20
C PRO A 13 -20.90 4.04 -5.47
N GLU A 14 -21.28 3.26 -6.49
CA GLU A 14 -20.62 3.31 -7.80
C GLU A 14 -20.83 4.67 -8.50
N PHE A 15 -21.96 5.33 -8.22
CA PHE A 15 -22.35 6.62 -8.78
C PHE A 15 -22.71 7.59 -7.65
N PHE A 16 -22.20 8.81 -7.74
CA PHE A 16 -22.45 9.86 -6.75
C PHE A 16 -23.42 10.88 -7.31
N ASP A 17 -24.50 11.13 -6.59
CA ASP A 17 -25.33 12.31 -6.83
C ASP A 17 -24.60 13.58 -6.34
N PRO A 18 -24.85 14.76 -6.94
CA PRO A 18 -24.32 16.01 -6.42
C PRO A 18 -24.65 16.19 -4.93
N GLY A 19 -23.65 16.51 -4.13
CA GLY A 19 -23.77 16.71 -2.68
C GLY A 19 -23.76 15.42 -1.86
N SER A 20 -23.68 14.24 -2.49
CA SER A 20 -23.57 12.97 -1.78
C SER A 20 -22.17 12.80 -1.15
N THR A 21 -22.12 12.00 -0.09
CA THR A 21 -20.90 11.66 0.64
C THR A 21 -20.81 10.17 0.88
N CYS A 22 -19.60 9.67 1.10
CA CYS A 22 -19.37 8.32 1.59
C CYS A 22 -18.18 8.29 2.56
N GLU A 23 -18.13 7.26 3.39
CA GLU A 23 -17.01 7.02 4.27
C GLU A 23 -15.88 6.30 3.51
N VAL A 24 -14.67 6.83 3.63
CA VAL A 24 -13.45 6.29 3.06
C VAL A 24 -12.39 6.16 4.16
N SER A 25 -11.57 5.12 4.09
CA SER A 25 -10.49 4.90 5.05
C SER A 25 -9.24 4.38 4.34
N CYS A 26 -8.14 4.20 5.08
CA CYS A 26 -6.97 3.54 4.53
C CYS A 26 -7.24 2.05 4.37
N ARG A 27 -6.78 1.46 3.26
CA ARG A 27 -7.01 0.04 3.01
C ARG A 27 -6.09 -0.82 3.87
N GLU A 28 -6.66 -1.36 4.94
CA GLU A 28 -5.99 -2.35 5.78
C GLU A 28 -5.84 -3.70 5.04
N PRO A 29 -4.81 -4.51 5.37
CA PRO A 29 -3.69 -4.23 6.27
C PRO A 29 -2.53 -3.48 5.59
N PHE A 30 -2.71 -3.00 4.36
CA PHE A 30 -1.62 -2.50 3.50
C PHE A 30 -1.27 -1.03 3.75
N TYR A 31 -2.24 -0.26 4.25
CA TYR A 31 -2.07 1.12 4.63
C TYR A 31 -2.64 1.37 6.03
N ILE A 32 -1.97 2.24 6.79
CA ILE A 32 -2.38 2.76 8.09
C ILE A 32 -2.47 4.28 8.03
N GLY A 33 -3.33 4.89 8.84
CA GLY A 33 -3.60 6.32 8.73
C GLY A 33 -4.46 6.91 9.83
N THR A 34 -5.00 8.10 9.56
CA THR A 34 -5.78 8.93 10.49
C THR A 34 -7.17 8.38 10.84
N GLY A 35 -7.61 7.31 10.16
CA GLY A 35 -8.91 6.66 10.38
C GLY A 35 -9.83 6.79 9.17
N ALA A 36 -11.14 6.68 9.41
CA ALA A 36 -12.17 6.92 8.41
C ALA A 36 -12.50 8.41 8.29
N ALA A 37 -12.80 8.87 7.09
CA ALA A 37 -13.16 10.25 6.79
C ALA A 37 -14.21 10.31 5.64
N LEU A 38 -14.85 11.46 5.46
CA LEU A 38 -15.93 11.61 4.47
C LEU A 38 -15.41 12.16 3.14
N ALA A 39 -15.49 11.35 2.08
CA ALA A 39 -15.34 11.82 0.71
C ALA A 39 -16.67 12.45 0.24
N THR A 40 -16.58 13.52 -0.56
CA THR A 40 -17.74 14.33 -0.96
C THR A 40 -17.78 14.55 -2.46
N CYS A 41 -18.97 14.48 -3.07
CA CYS A 41 -19.23 15.02 -4.39
C CYS A 41 -19.79 16.45 -4.25
N PRO A 42 -19.22 17.47 -4.90
CA PRO A 42 -19.75 18.84 -4.81
C PRO A 42 -21.23 18.93 -5.21
N SER A 43 -22.01 19.75 -4.51
CA SER A 43 -23.46 19.88 -4.74
C SER A 43 -23.83 20.60 -6.04
N ASP A 44 -22.91 21.40 -6.56
CA ASP A 44 -23.00 22.10 -7.85
C ASP A 44 -22.32 21.33 -8.99
N ASN A 45 -21.90 20.08 -8.74
CA ASN A 45 -21.26 19.28 -9.77
C ASN A 45 -22.26 18.95 -10.90
N THR A 46 -21.93 19.37 -12.11
CA THR A 46 -22.65 19.04 -13.35
C THR A 46 -21.79 18.23 -14.33
N ASP A 47 -20.54 17.97 -13.95
CA ASP A 47 -19.58 17.21 -14.74
C ASP A 47 -19.62 15.73 -14.32
N PRO A 48 -20.07 14.82 -15.20
CA PRO A 48 -20.11 13.39 -14.89
C PRO A 48 -18.71 12.75 -14.77
N GLU A 49 -17.64 13.42 -15.20
CA GLU A 49 -16.25 12.94 -15.08
C GLU A 49 -15.53 13.47 -13.83
N LYS A 50 -16.16 14.39 -13.08
CA LYS A 50 -15.60 14.94 -11.84
C LYS A 50 -15.48 13.84 -10.79
N GLN A 51 -14.26 13.66 -10.30
CA GLN A 51 -13.96 12.70 -9.23
C GLN A 51 -14.42 13.25 -7.87
N ILE A 52 -14.80 12.34 -6.98
CA ILE A 52 -15.10 12.66 -5.59
C ILE A 52 -13.89 13.29 -4.90
N GLU A 53 -14.16 14.17 -3.96
CA GLU A 53 -13.14 14.92 -3.23
C GLU A 53 -12.84 14.20 -1.92
N PHE A 54 -11.57 13.80 -1.75
CA PHE A 54 -11.09 13.19 -0.52
C PHE A 54 -10.71 14.29 0.49
N PRO A 55 -10.95 14.05 1.79
CA PRO A 55 -10.59 15.00 2.83
C PRO A 55 -9.07 15.11 2.96
N ALA A 56 -8.56 16.35 3.07
CA ALA A 56 -7.12 16.64 2.99
C ALA A 56 -6.30 16.06 4.16
N ASP A 57 -6.96 15.77 5.28
CA ASP A 57 -6.40 15.18 6.49
C ASP A 57 -6.42 13.64 6.47
N LEU A 58 -6.99 13.00 5.44
CA LEU A 58 -6.89 11.56 5.26
C LEU A 58 -5.52 11.16 4.71
N VAL A 59 -4.64 10.77 5.63
CA VAL A 59 -3.27 10.36 5.31
C VAL A 59 -3.15 8.84 5.42
N CYS A 60 -2.86 8.18 4.30
CA CYS A 60 -2.58 6.74 4.25
C CYS A 60 -1.11 6.49 3.96
N THR A 61 -0.42 5.86 4.91
CA THR A 61 0.99 5.46 4.86
C THR A 61 1.08 3.95 4.71
N LYS A 62 1.99 3.45 3.87
CA LYS A 62 2.16 2.01 3.66
C LYS A 62 2.53 1.32 4.97
N ALA A 63 1.78 0.28 5.32
CA ALA A 63 2.15 -0.68 6.34
C ALA A 63 2.91 -1.81 5.64
N CYS A 64 4.24 -1.81 5.77
CA CYS A 64 5.08 -2.87 5.24
C CYS A 64 5.20 -3.98 6.30
N PRO A 65 4.56 -5.16 6.10
CA PRO A 65 4.83 -6.29 6.96
C PRO A 65 6.26 -6.77 6.74
N GLU A 66 6.88 -7.25 7.82
CA GLU A 66 8.20 -7.86 7.74
C GLU A 66 8.12 -9.17 6.96
N PRO A 67 9.11 -9.49 6.11
CA PRO A 67 9.13 -10.76 5.40
C PRO A 67 9.23 -11.94 6.39
N ASP A 68 8.35 -12.92 6.24
CA ASP A 68 8.34 -14.17 6.99
C ASP A 68 8.22 -15.36 6.00
N PRO A 69 9.23 -16.26 5.91
CA PRO A 69 10.45 -16.29 6.70
C PRO A 69 11.43 -15.18 6.33
N VAL A 70 12.33 -14.87 7.28
CA VAL A 70 13.49 -14.01 7.03
C VAL A 70 14.25 -14.51 5.79
N PRO A 71 14.50 -13.66 4.77
CA PRO A 71 15.18 -14.08 3.57
C PRO A 71 16.62 -14.51 3.87
N ALA A 72 17.11 -15.54 3.18
CA ALA A 72 18.47 -16.02 3.35
C ALA A 72 19.50 -14.91 3.08
N GLY A 73 20.57 -14.87 3.89
CA GLY A 73 21.63 -13.85 3.79
C GLY A 73 21.36 -12.58 4.59
N TYR A 74 20.22 -12.51 5.29
CA TYR A 74 19.88 -11.41 6.19
C TYR A 74 19.52 -11.95 7.57
N GLU A 75 19.73 -11.14 8.59
CA GLU A 75 19.25 -11.38 9.95
C GLU A 75 18.65 -10.09 10.49
N LYS A 76 17.72 -10.19 11.44
CA LYS A 76 17.09 -9.01 12.04
C LYS A 76 17.66 -8.77 13.43
N VAL A 77 18.33 -7.64 13.61
CA VAL A 77 19.01 -7.27 14.86
C VAL A 77 18.53 -5.89 15.28
N ASN A 78 17.88 -5.78 16.44
CA ASN A 78 17.38 -4.52 16.99
C ASN A 78 16.49 -3.69 16.03
N GLY A 79 15.73 -4.35 15.16
CA GLY A 79 14.87 -3.69 14.17
C GLY A 79 15.56 -3.30 12.86
N GLU A 80 16.87 -3.52 12.77
CA GLU A 80 17.66 -3.33 11.56
C GLU A 80 17.84 -4.65 10.81
N TRP A 81 18.14 -4.55 9.52
CA TRP A 81 18.40 -5.68 8.62
C TRP A 81 19.89 -5.73 8.23
N PRO A 82 20.80 -6.17 9.12
CA PRO A 82 22.16 -6.48 8.70
C PRO A 82 22.22 -7.72 7.79
N CYS A 83 23.32 -7.84 7.06
CA CYS A 83 23.68 -9.09 6.40
C CYS A 83 23.99 -10.17 7.46
N ALA A 84 23.51 -11.40 7.22
CA ALA A 84 23.80 -12.53 8.09
C ALA A 84 25.31 -12.88 8.06
N ALA A 85 25.77 -13.65 9.06
CA ALA A 85 27.15 -14.12 9.10
C ALA A 85 27.57 -14.79 7.78
N GLY A 86 28.71 -14.35 7.22
CA GLY A 86 29.20 -14.82 5.92
C GLY A 86 28.59 -14.11 4.71
N TYR A 87 27.89 -12.98 4.91
CA TYR A 87 27.38 -12.13 3.84
C TYR A 87 27.88 -10.70 4.02
N LEU A 88 28.14 -10.00 2.92
CA LEU A 88 28.61 -8.60 2.92
C LEU A 88 27.60 -7.69 2.21
N GLY A 89 27.46 -6.45 2.71
CA GLY A 89 26.64 -5.41 2.09
C GLY A 89 25.85 -4.56 3.09
N SER A 90 25.01 -3.67 2.56
CA SER A 90 23.99 -2.94 3.32
C SER A 90 22.61 -3.34 2.81
N ALA A 91 21.73 -3.81 3.69
CA ALA A 91 20.39 -4.21 3.29
C ALA A 91 19.41 -3.03 3.29
N ILE A 92 18.45 -3.08 2.39
CA ILE A 92 17.31 -2.17 2.30
C ILE A 92 16.06 -3.03 2.31
N ALA A 93 15.18 -2.77 3.28
CA ALA A 93 13.85 -3.36 3.34
C ALA A 93 12.85 -2.43 2.65
N GLU A 94 12.19 -2.93 1.60
CA GLU A 94 11.17 -2.21 0.85
C GLU A 94 9.92 -3.06 0.73
N CYS A 95 8.75 -2.40 0.64
CA CYS A 95 7.53 -3.07 0.24
C CYS A 95 6.76 -2.31 -0.84
N PHE A 96 6.11 -3.09 -1.69
CA PHE A 96 5.29 -2.62 -2.79
C PHE A 96 3.87 -3.16 -2.60
N VAL A 97 2.90 -2.26 -2.70
CA VAL A 97 1.48 -2.62 -2.81
C VAL A 97 1.19 -2.61 -4.30
N ASP A 98 0.81 -3.76 -4.83
CA ASP A 98 0.43 -3.92 -6.23
C ASP A 98 -1.04 -4.32 -6.35
N SER A 99 -1.67 -3.97 -7.47
CA SER A 99 -3.04 -4.34 -7.79
C SER A 99 -3.02 -5.43 -8.86
N MET A 100 -3.54 -6.61 -8.54
CA MET A 100 -3.63 -7.73 -9.45
C MET A 100 -5.10 -8.04 -9.76
N PHE A 101 -5.41 -8.35 -11.03
CA PHE A 101 -6.74 -8.84 -11.37
C PHE A 101 -6.85 -10.34 -11.04
N SER A 102 -7.74 -10.69 -10.11
CA SER A 102 -8.05 -12.08 -9.79
C SER A 102 -9.16 -12.58 -10.71
N SER A 103 -8.84 -13.50 -11.61
CA SER A 103 -9.84 -14.14 -12.48
C SER A 103 -10.89 -14.95 -11.72
N SER A 104 -10.51 -15.47 -10.54
CA SER A 104 -11.37 -16.29 -9.69
C SER A 104 -12.48 -15.47 -9.03
N THR A 105 -12.15 -14.27 -8.56
CA THR A 105 -13.14 -13.36 -7.94
C THR A 105 -13.66 -12.31 -8.91
N ARG A 106 -13.06 -12.21 -10.11
CA ARG A 106 -13.31 -11.16 -11.11
C ARG A 106 -13.18 -9.74 -10.53
N THR A 107 -12.26 -9.57 -9.59
CA THR A 107 -12.02 -8.31 -8.90
C THR A 107 -10.54 -7.97 -8.90
N VAL A 108 -10.24 -6.68 -8.74
CA VAL A 108 -8.89 -6.22 -8.42
C VAL A 108 -8.62 -6.54 -6.96
N VAL A 109 -7.52 -7.23 -6.70
CA VAL A 109 -7.03 -7.59 -5.38
C VAL A 109 -5.71 -6.89 -5.15
N CYS A 110 -5.53 -6.33 -3.97
CA CYS A 110 -4.29 -5.68 -3.59
C CYS A 110 -3.40 -6.70 -2.89
N VAL A 111 -2.14 -6.75 -3.30
CA VAL A 111 -1.12 -7.63 -2.73
C VAL A 111 0.04 -6.80 -2.25
N VAL A 112 0.63 -7.20 -1.12
CA VAL A 112 1.87 -6.59 -0.64
C VAL A 112 3.01 -7.57 -0.82
N SER A 113 4.07 -7.08 -1.46
CA SER A 113 5.35 -7.77 -1.56
C SER A 113 6.38 -6.99 -0.75
N SER A 114 7.02 -7.65 0.21
CA SER A 114 8.16 -7.11 0.93
C SER A 114 9.44 -7.80 0.43
N SER A 115 10.51 -7.03 0.30
CA SER A 115 11.81 -7.54 -0.15
C SER A 115 12.93 -6.87 0.64
N VAL A 116 13.98 -7.64 0.89
CA VAL A 116 15.22 -7.13 1.47
C VAL A 116 16.32 -7.29 0.42
N THR A 117 16.91 -6.18 0.00
CA THR A 117 17.92 -6.15 -1.07
C THR A 117 19.21 -5.52 -0.59
N SER A 118 20.36 -5.92 -1.13
CA SER A 118 21.66 -5.34 -0.79
C SER A 118 22.06 -4.23 -1.77
N TYR A 119 22.48 -3.08 -1.26
CA TYR A 119 23.03 -2.01 -2.08
C TYR A 119 24.53 -2.25 -2.36
N THR A 120 24.82 -3.06 -3.37
CA THR A 120 26.08 -2.98 -4.13
C THR A 120 25.77 -3.39 -5.55
N ASN A 121 25.72 -2.41 -6.47
CA ASN A 121 25.57 -2.57 -7.93
C ASN A 121 25.21 -4.00 -8.37
N HIS A 122 23.91 -4.33 -8.32
CA HIS A 122 23.33 -5.53 -8.91
C HIS A 122 23.81 -6.90 -8.39
N ARG A 123 24.31 -7.02 -7.15
CA ARG A 123 24.54 -8.34 -6.54
C ARG A 123 23.85 -8.45 -5.18
N MET A 124 23.05 -9.51 -5.04
CA MET A 124 22.42 -9.98 -3.79
C MET A 124 23.48 -10.13 -2.69
N ALA A 125 23.08 -10.24 -1.43
CA ALA A 125 23.95 -10.65 -0.34
C ALA A 125 24.84 -11.81 -0.82
N VAL A 126 26.13 -11.54 -1.03
CA VAL A 126 27.05 -12.51 -1.64
C VAL A 126 27.63 -13.33 -0.51
N PRO A 127 27.55 -14.68 -0.57
CA PRO A 127 28.26 -15.52 0.39
C PRO A 127 29.76 -15.24 0.30
N THR A 128 30.42 -15.09 1.45
CA THR A 128 31.87 -15.01 1.58
C THR A 128 32.53 -16.37 1.40
#